data_AF-A0A937B8V6-F1
#
_entry.id   AF-A0A937B8V6-F1
#
_cell.length_a   1.000
_cell.length_b   1.000
_cell.length_c   1.000
_cell.angle_alpha   90.00
_cell.angle_beta   90.00
_cell.angle_gamma   90.00
#
_symmetry.space_group_name_H-M   'P 1'
#
loop_
_entity.id
_entity.type
_entity.pdbx_description
1 polymer ?
#
loop_
_entity_poly.entity_id
_entity_poly.type
_entity_poly.pdbx_seq_one_letter_code
_entity_poly.pdbx_strand_id
1 'polypeptide(L)'
;MDFHQQDIRQFLQESIPIRFRQLGPPAFEDFIRYLFEVDGYDIVPARQTGEFEGMIIAKKEYITLVIMPLRKNPTEVLGDEVVAKAIKAKEFLNTDQSWIITTSSFDPATRELAEESDIELWDWDALYGALCQLFFEGKNHVEYMEDHMQPVSSEERAAELKLKVKWQATEGVGTEWFNLGLTIMNPTERNIYIHLELPALIDQKRNQIMADQWVEGEFVSGLIYAGASVRTNALFSVAKLGDRPSGGRIVLTCHERVEVPLTYHLQAKLQGQACYIVTYCYSARSEEYRVMTNYRDQVLARSIAGRSFVNFYYFISPLLVSVAKNHSSMDKMLRRIAFYSIPRIINRISSRNIR
;
A
#
# COMPACT_ATOMS: atom_id res chain seq x y z
N MET A 1 0.43 -4.70 -15.49
CA MET A 1 0.66 -5.18 -14.10
C MET A 1 1.12 -6.62 -14.23
N ASP A 2 2.08 -7.12 -13.43
CA ASP A 2 2.56 -8.50 -13.61
C ASP A 2 1.81 -9.46 -12.67
N PHE A 3 0.85 -10.20 -13.23
CA PHE A 3 0.00 -11.14 -12.49
C PHE A 3 0.70 -12.48 -12.20
N HIS A 4 1.86 -12.75 -12.84
CA HIS A 4 2.65 -13.97 -12.59
C HIS A 4 3.46 -13.92 -11.28
N GLN A 5 3.63 -12.73 -10.69
CA GLN A 5 4.40 -12.51 -9.46
C GLN A 5 3.52 -12.26 -8.22
N GLN A 6 2.19 -12.22 -8.38
CA GLN A 6 1.24 -11.94 -7.30
C GLN A 6 0.59 -13.23 -6.80
N ASP A 7 0.16 -13.23 -5.53
CA ASP A 7 -0.80 -14.23 -5.06
C ASP A 7 -2.14 -13.96 -5.76
N ILE A 8 -2.38 -14.69 -6.85
CA ILE A 8 -3.56 -14.51 -7.69
C ILE A 8 -4.85 -14.72 -6.91
N ARG A 9 -4.87 -15.64 -5.93
CA ARG A 9 -6.08 -15.92 -5.15
C ARG A 9 -6.38 -14.75 -4.22
N GLN A 10 -5.36 -14.18 -3.58
CA GLN A 10 -5.52 -12.96 -2.79
C GLN A 10 -6.00 -11.78 -3.65
N PHE A 11 -5.40 -11.59 -4.83
CA PHE A 11 -5.84 -10.56 -5.77
C PHE A 11 -7.31 -10.73 -6.17
N LEU A 12 -7.73 -11.95 -6.49
CA LEU A 12 -9.11 -12.24 -6.87
C LEU A 12 -10.09 -12.01 -5.70
N GLN A 13 -9.71 -12.32 -4.47
CA GLN A 13 -10.53 -12.02 -3.27
C GLN A 13 -10.82 -10.53 -3.12
N GLU A 14 -9.84 -9.67 -3.38
CA GLU A 14 -10.03 -8.22 -3.29
C GLU A 14 -10.79 -7.67 -4.52
N SER A 15 -10.64 -8.32 -5.67
CA SER A 15 -11.15 -7.84 -6.96
C SER A 15 -12.57 -8.24 -7.27
N ILE A 16 -12.95 -9.48 -6.94
CA ILE A 16 -14.26 -10.07 -7.26
C ILE A 16 -15.41 -9.28 -6.62
N PRO A 17 -15.38 -8.93 -5.32
CA PRO A 17 -16.47 -8.19 -4.66
C PRO A 17 -16.74 -6.82 -5.29
N ILE A 18 -15.70 -6.22 -5.88
CA ILE A 18 -15.79 -4.91 -6.54
C ILE A 18 -15.77 -4.99 -8.07
N ARG A 19 -15.93 -6.19 -8.66
CA ARG A 19 -15.93 -6.46 -10.10
C ARG A 19 -14.77 -5.78 -10.85
N PHE A 20 -13.56 -5.91 -10.31
CA PHE A 20 -12.34 -5.34 -10.89
C PHE A 20 -12.37 -3.82 -11.12
N ARG A 21 -13.23 -3.06 -10.40
CA ARG A 21 -13.33 -1.59 -10.55
C ARG A 21 -12.02 -0.85 -10.31
N GLN A 22 -11.10 -1.44 -9.54
CA GLN A 22 -9.78 -0.89 -9.30
C GLN A 22 -8.84 -1.01 -10.51
N LEU A 23 -9.17 -1.83 -11.51
CA LEU A 23 -8.40 -1.96 -12.75
C LEU A 23 -8.84 -0.95 -13.81
N GLY A 24 -7.86 -0.24 -14.37
CA GLY A 24 -8.03 0.46 -15.64
C GLY A 24 -8.20 -0.52 -16.80
N PRO A 25 -8.74 -0.09 -17.96
CA PRO A 25 -8.99 -1.01 -19.09
C PRO A 25 -7.75 -1.81 -19.54
N PRO A 26 -6.56 -1.20 -19.72
CA PRO A 26 -5.35 -1.97 -20.09
C PRO A 26 -4.92 -2.99 -19.03
N ALA A 27 -5.16 -2.69 -17.74
CA ALA A 27 -4.83 -3.61 -16.66
C ALA A 27 -5.81 -4.79 -16.61
N PHE A 28 -7.07 -4.58 -16.99
CA PHE A 28 -8.06 -5.65 -17.15
C PHE A 28 -7.75 -6.51 -18.37
N GLU A 29 -7.31 -5.91 -19.48
CA GLU A 29 -6.79 -6.67 -20.64
C GLU A 29 -5.62 -7.58 -20.25
N ASP A 30 -4.64 -7.05 -19.49
CA ASP A 30 -3.52 -7.84 -18.98
C ASP A 30 -3.99 -8.99 -18.08
N PHE A 31 -5.02 -8.76 -17.25
CA PHE A 31 -5.60 -9.79 -16.40
C PHE A 31 -6.29 -10.89 -17.23
N ILE A 32 -7.03 -10.53 -18.28
CA ILE A 32 -7.65 -11.52 -19.17
C ILE A 32 -6.60 -12.29 -19.97
N ARG A 33 -5.48 -11.67 -20.38
CA ARG A 33 -4.36 -12.45 -20.94
C ARG A 33 -3.88 -13.51 -19.97
N TYR A 34 -3.58 -13.11 -18.74
CA TYR A 34 -3.13 -14.02 -17.69
C TYR A 34 -4.15 -15.14 -17.42
N LEU A 35 -5.45 -14.83 -17.40
CA LEU A 35 -6.52 -15.83 -17.22
C LEU A 35 -6.44 -16.96 -18.27
N PHE A 36 -6.26 -16.59 -19.54
CA PHE A 36 -6.18 -17.55 -20.64
C PHE A 36 -4.83 -18.26 -20.70
N GLU A 37 -3.74 -17.61 -20.30
CA GLU A 37 -2.43 -18.27 -20.11
C GLU A 37 -2.52 -19.38 -19.06
N VAL A 38 -3.19 -19.11 -17.92
CA VAL A 38 -3.41 -20.10 -16.86
C VAL A 38 -4.30 -21.25 -17.32
N ASP A 39 -5.32 -20.97 -18.14
CA ASP A 39 -6.13 -22.02 -18.77
C ASP A 39 -5.38 -22.79 -19.89
N GLY A 40 -4.13 -22.42 -20.18
CA GLY A 40 -3.26 -23.14 -21.11
C GLY A 40 -3.37 -22.69 -22.57
N TYR A 41 -3.82 -21.46 -22.82
CA TYR A 41 -3.70 -20.82 -24.13
C TYR A 41 -2.34 -20.13 -24.29
N ASP A 42 -1.78 -20.22 -25.50
CA ASP A 42 -0.66 -19.41 -25.94
C ASP A 42 -1.17 -18.04 -26.41
N ILE A 43 -0.72 -16.98 -25.74
CA ILE A 43 -1.07 -15.60 -26.12
C ILE A 43 -0.14 -15.10 -27.22
N VAL A 44 -0.73 -14.62 -28.32
CA VAL A 44 0.04 -14.02 -29.41
C VAL A 44 0.45 -12.59 -29.02
N PRO A 45 1.76 -12.26 -28.98
CA PRO A 45 2.26 -10.98 -28.47
C PRO A 45 1.98 -9.77 -29.37
N ALA A 46 1.23 -9.94 -30.47
CA ALA A 46 0.91 -8.87 -31.39
C ALA A 46 -0.09 -7.89 -30.76
N ARG A 47 0.35 -6.64 -30.54
CA ARG A 47 -0.56 -5.55 -30.20
C ARG A 47 -1.33 -5.13 -31.43
N GLN A 48 -2.63 -5.32 -31.37
CA GLN A 48 -3.55 -4.75 -32.34
C GLN A 48 -3.55 -3.23 -32.24
N THR A 49 -3.70 -2.56 -33.37
CA THR A 49 -3.72 -1.09 -33.48
C THR A 49 -5.01 -0.62 -34.12
N GLY A 50 -5.43 0.60 -33.81
CA GLY A 50 -6.65 1.18 -34.40
C GLY A 50 -7.91 0.56 -33.79
N GLU A 51 -8.87 0.15 -34.64
CA GLU A 51 -10.19 -0.32 -34.18
C GLU A 51 -10.10 -1.57 -33.28
N PHE A 52 -9.07 -2.41 -33.44
CA PHE A 52 -8.89 -3.65 -32.68
C PHE A 52 -7.97 -3.52 -31.46
N GLU A 53 -7.56 -2.30 -31.08
CA GLU A 53 -6.75 -2.06 -29.89
C GLU A 53 -7.40 -2.69 -28.64
N GLY A 54 -6.57 -3.35 -27.82
CA GLY A 54 -6.97 -4.03 -26.59
C GLY A 54 -7.48 -5.46 -26.77
N MET A 55 -7.71 -5.92 -28.00
CA MET A 55 -8.07 -7.32 -28.26
C MET A 55 -6.89 -8.26 -28.02
N ILE A 56 -7.22 -9.47 -27.58
CA ILE A 56 -6.25 -10.54 -27.27
C ILE A 56 -6.45 -11.65 -28.29
N ILE A 57 -5.36 -12.18 -28.83
CA ILE A 57 -5.39 -13.38 -29.66
C ILE A 57 -4.76 -14.51 -28.85
N ALA A 58 -5.51 -15.58 -28.65
CA ALA A 58 -5.14 -16.75 -27.90
C ALA A 58 -5.19 -17.99 -28.81
N LYS A 59 -4.29 -18.94 -28.59
CA LYS A 59 -4.27 -20.20 -29.33
C LYS A 59 -4.18 -21.38 -28.36
N LYS A 60 -4.98 -22.41 -28.60
CA LYS A 60 -4.88 -23.67 -27.86
C LYS A 60 -5.09 -24.81 -28.84
N GLU A 61 -4.04 -25.61 -29.02
CA GLU A 61 -3.99 -26.68 -30.01
C GLU A 61 -4.29 -26.17 -31.44
N TYR A 62 -5.42 -26.56 -32.02
CA TYR A 62 -5.85 -26.20 -33.37
C TYR A 62 -6.88 -25.07 -33.39
N ILE A 63 -7.21 -24.49 -32.23
CA ILE A 63 -8.21 -23.43 -32.11
C ILE A 63 -7.52 -22.09 -31.91
N THR A 64 -7.91 -21.12 -32.72
CA THR A 64 -7.54 -19.71 -32.61
C THR A 64 -8.72 -18.89 -32.16
N LEU A 65 -8.49 -18.06 -31.13
CA LEU A 65 -9.52 -17.30 -30.46
C LEU A 65 -9.13 -15.82 -30.42
N VAL A 66 -10.06 -14.94 -30.78
CA VAL A 66 -9.97 -13.51 -30.45
C VAL A 66 -10.84 -13.22 -29.24
N ILE A 67 -10.32 -12.44 -28.29
CA ILE A 67 -11.00 -12.07 -27.06
C ILE A 67 -11.07 -10.55 -26.97
N MET A 68 -12.27 -10.04 -26.74
CA MET A 68 -12.53 -8.62 -26.48
C MET A 68 -12.83 -8.42 -24.98
N PRO A 69 -11.82 -8.05 -24.18
CA PRO A 69 -12.03 -7.72 -22.77
C PRO A 69 -12.62 -6.31 -22.60
N LEU A 70 -13.71 -6.19 -21.86
CA LEU A 70 -14.43 -4.95 -21.61
C LEU A 70 -14.66 -4.74 -20.11
N ARG A 71 -13.82 -3.94 -19.47
CA ARG A 71 -14.07 -3.52 -18.08
C ARG A 71 -15.15 -2.44 -18.08
N LYS A 72 -16.32 -2.70 -17.51
CA LYS A 72 -17.50 -1.81 -17.50
C LYS A 72 -18.13 -1.71 -16.12
N ASN A 73 -18.87 -0.63 -15.86
CA ASN A 73 -19.58 -0.54 -14.58
C ASN A 73 -20.71 -1.57 -14.52
N PRO A 74 -21.06 -2.10 -13.33
CA PRO A 74 -22.09 -3.13 -13.19
C PRO A 74 -23.49 -2.69 -13.67
N THR A 75 -23.74 -1.38 -13.73
CA THR A 75 -25.00 -0.78 -14.17
C THR A 75 -25.04 -0.49 -15.67
N GLU A 76 -23.90 -0.61 -16.37
CA GLU A 76 -23.87 -0.46 -17.83
C GLU A 76 -24.34 -1.76 -18.48
N VAL A 77 -25.20 -1.64 -19.49
CA VAL A 77 -25.64 -2.76 -20.32
C VAL A 77 -25.05 -2.56 -21.70
N LEU A 78 -24.37 -3.58 -22.23
CA LEU A 78 -23.74 -3.54 -23.54
C LEU A 78 -24.74 -3.91 -24.63
N GLY A 79 -24.73 -3.13 -25.71
CA GLY A 79 -25.60 -3.29 -26.87
C GLY A 79 -24.89 -3.91 -28.08
N ASP A 80 -25.61 -4.01 -29.19
CA ASP A 80 -25.19 -4.72 -30.41
C ASP A 80 -23.87 -4.22 -31.02
N GLU A 81 -23.45 -2.99 -30.70
CA GLU A 81 -22.20 -2.42 -31.19
C GLU A 81 -20.97 -3.27 -30.82
N VAL A 82 -20.99 -3.96 -29.67
CA VAL A 82 -19.85 -4.79 -29.26
C VAL A 82 -19.79 -6.09 -30.05
N VAL A 83 -20.95 -6.66 -30.40
CA VAL A 83 -21.05 -7.89 -31.20
C VAL A 83 -20.64 -7.62 -32.64
N ALA A 84 -21.13 -6.53 -33.23
CA ALA A 84 -20.73 -6.11 -34.57
C ALA A 84 -19.20 -5.93 -34.69
N LYS A 85 -18.56 -5.40 -33.64
CA LYS A 85 -17.11 -5.26 -33.57
C LYS A 85 -16.39 -6.61 -33.44
N ALA A 86 -16.94 -7.54 -32.66
CA ALA A 86 -16.40 -8.88 -32.49
C ALA A 86 -16.49 -9.73 -33.76
N ILE A 87 -17.55 -9.58 -34.55
CA ILE A 87 -17.71 -10.21 -35.87
C ILE A 87 -16.60 -9.74 -36.81
N LYS A 88 -16.43 -8.42 -36.95
CA LYS A 88 -15.37 -7.84 -37.78
C LYS A 88 -13.99 -8.31 -37.35
N ALA A 89 -13.74 -8.42 -36.05
CA ALA A 89 -12.47 -8.91 -35.52
C ALA A 89 -12.22 -10.38 -35.89
N LYS A 90 -13.24 -11.25 -35.74
CA LYS A 90 -13.18 -12.68 -36.13
C LYS A 90 -12.80 -12.83 -37.61
N GLU A 91 -13.48 -12.08 -38.49
CA GLU A 91 -13.22 -12.10 -39.93
C GLU A 91 -11.83 -11.54 -40.29
N PHE A 92 -11.48 -10.36 -39.76
CA PHE A 92 -10.23 -9.68 -40.10
C PHE A 92 -9.00 -10.44 -39.59
N LEU A 93 -9.09 -11.03 -38.38
CA LEU A 93 -8.00 -11.77 -37.77
C LEU A 93 -8.00 -13.25 -38.15
N ASN A 94 -9.03 -13.71 -38.88
CA ASN A 94 -9.21 -15.09 -39.33
C ASN A 94 -9.07 -16.10 -38.18
N THR A 95 -9.84 -15.89 -37.11
CA THR A 95 -9.88 -16.78 -35.93
C THR A 95 -11.09 -17.70 -35.98
N ASP A 96 -10.96 -18.89 -35.38
CA ASP A 96 -12.04 -19.88 -35.32
C ASP A 96 -13.17 -19.41 -34.39
N GLN A 97 -12.81 -18.76 -33.29
CA GLN A 97 -13.73 -18.28 -32.27
C GLN A 97 -13.53 -16.80 -31.95
N SER A 98 -14.56 -16.16 -31.41
CA SER A 98 -14.54 -14.77 -30.96
C SER A 98 -15.38 -14.62 -29.69
N TRP A 99 -14.75 -14.15 -28.63
CA TRP A 99 -15.35 -14.06 -27.29
C TRP A 99 -15.35 -12.60 -26.81
N ILE A 100 -16.45 -12.19 -26.17
CA ILE A 100 -16.54 -10.90 -25.49
C ILE A 100 -16.62 -11.16 -23.99
N ILE A 101 -15.72 -10.57 -23.22
CA ILE A 101 -15.65 -10.78 -21.77
C ILE A 101 -15.84 -9.43 -21.06
N THR A 102 -16.85 -9.31 -20.22
CA THR A 102 -17.17 -8.05 -19.51
C THR A 102 -17.41 -8.24 -18.02
N THR A 103 -17.21 -7.17 -17.25
CA THR A 103 -17.61 -7.07 -15.83
C THR A 103 -19.06 -6.60 -15.63
N SER A 104 -19.79 -6.38 -16.72
CA SER A 104 -21.18 -5.92 -16.77
C SER A 104 -22.12 -6.98 -17.36
N SER A 105 -23.26 -6.57 -17.92
CA SER A 105 -24.22 -7.44 -18.61
C SER A 105 -24.47 -7.00 -20.05
N PHE A 106 -25.11 -7.89 -20.81
CA PHE A 106 -25.61 -7.65 -22.16
C PHE A 106 -27.14 -7.58 -22.16
N ASP A 107 -27.70 -6.77 -23.05
CA ASP A 107 -29.15 -6.78 -23.24
C ASP A 107 -29.61 -8.04 -24.02
N PRO A 108 -30.92 -8.36 -24.01
CA PRO A 108 -31.42 -9.56 -24.67
C PRO A 108 -31.20 -9.60 -26.18
N ALA A 109 -31.29 -8.46 -26.88
CA ALA A 109 -31.11 -8.40 -28.33
C ALA A 109 -29.64 -8.66 -28.70
N THR A 110 -28.71 -8.15 -27.89
CA THR A 110 -27.28 -8.41 -28.06
C THR A 110 -26.93 -9.87 -27.87
N ARG A 111 -27.62 -10.58 -26.96
CA ARG A 111 -27.42 -12.03 -26.80
C ARG A 111 -27.92 -12.82 -28.00
N GLU A 112 -29.09 -12.47 -28.52
CA GLU A 112 -29.66 -13.08 -29.73
C GLU A 112 -28.72 -12.89 -30.93
N LEU A 113 -28.23 -11.66 -31.15
CA LEU A 113 -27.28 -11.37 -32.22
C LEU A 113 -25.96 -12.14 -32.07
N ALA A 114 -25.46 -12.29 -30.84
CA ALA A 114 -24.24 -13.04 -30.58
C ALA A 114 -24.40 -14.53 -30.86
N GLU A 115 -25.54 -15.12 -30.50
CA GLU A 115 -25.88 -16.51 -30.81
C GLU A 115 -25.97 -16.75 -32.32
N GLU A 116 -26.67 -15.87 -33.05
CA GLU A 116 -26.77 -15.94 -34.51
C GLU A 116 -25.41 -15.80 -35.22
N SER A 117 -24.47 -15.08 -34.59
CA SER A 117 -23.17 -14.75 -35.16
C SER A 117 -22.03 -15.64 -34.67
N ASP A 118 -22.32 -16.67 -33.87
CA ASP A 118 -21.32 -17.57 -33.27
C ASP A 118 -20.23 -16.78 -32.51
N ILE A 119 -20.69 -15.87 -31.64
CA ILE A 119 -19.88 -15.05 -30.74
C ILE A 119 -20.22 -15.45 -29.30
N GLU A 120 -19.19 -15.86 -28.54
CA GLU A 120 -19.38 -16.25 -27.14
C GLU A 120 -19.42 -14.99 -26.25
N LEU A 121 -20.39 -14.94 -25.34
CA LEU A 121 -20.56 -13.82 -24.41
C LEU A 121 -20.32 -14.25 -22.98
N TRP A 122 -19.29 -13.67 -22.36
CA TRP A 122 -19.05 -13.76 -20.93
C TRP A 122 -19.43 -12.45 -20.25
N ASP A 123 -20.62 -12.44 -19.67
CA ASP A 123 -21.00 -11.41 -18.70
C ASP A 123 -20.29 -11.64 -17.35
N TRP A 124 -20.65 -10.83 -16.35
CA TRP A 124 -20.10 -10.99 -15.02
C TRP A 124 -20.30 -12.39 -14.45
N ASP A 125 -21.47 -13.00 -14.64
CA ASP A 125 -21.80 -14.28 -14.00
C ASP A 125 -21.00 -15.42 -14.67
N ALA A 126 -20.88 -15.40 -15.99
CA ALA A 126 -20.04 -16.33 -16.75
C ALA A 126 -18.54 -16.17 -16.40
N LEU A 127 -18.04 -14.93 -16.37
CA LEU A 127 -16.65 -14.65 -15.99
C LEU A 127 -16.37 -15.11 -14.55
N TYR A 128 -17.26 -14.80 -13.61
CA TYR A 128 -17.12 -15.24 -12.22
C TYR A 128 -17.15 -16.77 -12.10
N GLY A 129 -18.02 -17.45 -12.85
CA GLY A 129 -18.05 -18.91 -12.94
C GLY A 129 -16.71 -19.49 -13.43
N ALA A 130 -16.13 -18.91 -14.47
CA ALA A 130 -14.82 -19.33 -14.98
C ALA A 130 -13.70 -19.13 -13.95
N LEU A 131 -13.71 -18.00 -13.23
CA LEU A 131 -12.75 -17.75 -12.14
C LEU A 131 -12.89 -18.79 -11.01
N CYS A 132 -14.12 -19.17 -10.67
CA CYS A 132 -14.39 -20.23 -9.69
C CYS A 132 -13.82 -21.58 -10.13
N GLN A 133 -14.02 -21.94 -11.39
CA GLN A 133 -13.47 -23.17 -11.97
C GLN A 133 -11.94 -23.19 -11.92
N LEU A 134 -11.30 -22.11 -12.37
CA LEU A 134 -9.85 -22.05 -12.55
C LEU A 134 -9.07 -21.89 -11.24
N PHE A 135 -9.58 -21.08 -10.31
CA PHE A 135 -8.80 -20.69 -9.12
C PHE A 135 -9.36 -21.21 -7.80
N PHE A 136 -10.62 -21.66 -7.79
CA PHE A 136 -11.38 -22.03 -6.59
C PHE A 136 -11.99 -23.44 -6.68
N GLU A 137 -11.41 -24.33 -7.48
CA GLU A 137 -11.83 -25.75 -7.61
C GLU A 137 -13.33 -25.92 -7.89
N GLY A 138 -13.91 -25.00 -8.65
CA GLY A 138 -15.33 -25.00 -9.01
C GLY A 138 -16.29 -24.58 -7.88
N LYS A 139 -15.76 -24.26 -6.69
CA LYS A 139 -16.52 -23.69 -5.58
C LYS A 139 -16.58 -22.18 -5.73
N ASN A 140 -17.60 -21.57 -5.14
CA ASN A 140 -17.61 -20.11 -5.08
C ASN A 140 -16.43 -19.63 -4.20
N HIS A 141 -15.91 -18.42 -4.44
CA HIS A 141 -14.70 -17.95 -3.76
C HIS A 141 -14.81 -17.93 -2.22
N VAL A 142 -16.02 -17.85 -1.66
CA VAL A 142 -16.28 -17.90 -0.21
C VAL A 142 -16.24 -19.33 0.32
N GLU A 143 -16.97 -20.25 -0.32
CA GLU A 143 -16.98 -21.69 0.01
C GLU A 143 -15.60 -22.32 -0.14
N TYR A 144 -14.88 -21.97 -1.20
CA TYR A 144 -13.51 -22.42 -1.39
C TYR A 144 -12.62 -22.02 -0.21
N MET A 145 -12.80 -20.79 0.29
CA MET A 145 -12.09 -20.33 1.48
C MET A 145 -12.51 -21.10 2.72
N GLU A 146 -13.80 -21.36 2.92
CA GLU A 146 -14.26 -22.13 4.08
C GLU A 146 -13.66 -23.54 4.11
N ASP A 147 -13.52 -24.17 2.93
CA ASP A 147 -13.00 -25.52 2.80
C ASP A 147 -11.46 -25.62 2.77
N HIS A 148 -10.78 -24.56 2.28
CA HIS A 148 -9.32 -24.52 2.13
C HIS A 148 -8.64 -23.64 3.17
N MET A 149 -9.41 -22.94 4.01
CA MET A 149 -8.99 -22.66 5.36
C MET A 149 -8.85 -24.02 6.04
N GLN A 150 -7.62 -24.54 6.07
CA GLN A 150 -7.21 -25.31 7.25
C GLN A 150 -7.75 -24.54 8.45
N PRO A 151 -8.37 -25.20 9.45
CA PRO A 151 -8.77 -24.49 10.65
C PRO A 151 -7.51 -23.80 11.11
N VAL A 152 -7.44 -22.48 10.88
CA VAL A 152 -6.43 -21.65 11.47
C VAL A 152 -6.74 -21.88 12.92
N SER A 153 -5.92 -22.72 13.53
CA SER A 153 -6.08 -23.09 14.91
C SER A 153 -6.34 -21.78 15.63
N SER A 154 -7.31 -21.79 16.53
CA SER A 154 -7.71 -20.63 17.32
C SER A 154 -6.51 -19.93 18.01
N GLU A 155 -5.32 -20.52 17.95
CA GLU A 155 -4.02 -20.04 18.39
C GLU A 155 -3.34 -19.03 17.43
N GLU A 156 -3.54 -19.05 16.10
CA GLU A 156 -2.90 -18.09 15.18
C GLU A 156 -3.69 -16.79 14.96
N ARG A 157 -4.95 -16.72 15.39
CA ARG A 157 -5.64 -15.43 15.59
C ARG A 157 -5.10 -14.65 16.81
N ALA A 158 -4.24 -15.26 17.62
CA ALA A 158 -3.65 -14.65 18.80
C ALA A 158 -2.22 -14.16 18.54
N ALA A 159 -2.02 -13.33 17.52
CA ALA A 159 -1.05 -12.27 17.72
C ALA A 159 -1.73 -11.19 18.58
N GLU A 160 -1.81 -11.46 19.88
CA GLU A 160 -2.33 -10.50 20.85
C GLU A 160 -1.60 -9.18 20.66
N LEU A 161 -2.37 -8.09 20.53
CA LEU A 161 -1.80 -6.75 20.60
C LEU A 161 -0.90 -6.68 21.84
N LYS A 162 0.35 -6.26 21.63
CA LYS A 162 1.28 -6.14 22.76
C LYS A 162 0.93 -4.84 23.49
N LEU A 163 0.29 -4.99 24.64
CA LEU A 163 -0.12 -3.88 25.50
C LEU A 163 0.95 -3.61 26.55
N LYS A 164 1.35 -2.35 26.67
CA LYS A 164 2.17 -1.86 27.80
C LYS A 164 1.43 -0.73 28.48
N VAL A 165 1.41 -0.77 29.81
CA VAL A 165 0.74 0.23 30.63
C VAL A 165 1.73 0.84 31.61
N LYS A 166 1.64 2.17 31.79
CA LYS A 166 2.44 2.89 32.77
C LYS A 166 1.67 4.09 33.29
N TRP A 167 1.60 4.22 34.61
CA TRP A 167 1.17 5.47 35.23
C TRP A 167 2.17 6.57 34.93
N GLN A 168 1.72 7.65 34.30
CA GLN A 168 2.58 8.77 33.95
C GLN A 168 2.79 9.71 35.14
N ALA A 169 3.81 10.58 35.04
CA ALA A 169 3.95 11.68 35.97
C ALA A 169 2.82 12.70 35.70
N THR A 170 2.46 13.51 36.69
CA THR A 170 1.42 14.54 36.65
C THR A 170 1.70 15.71 35.68
N GLU A 171 2.70 15.58 34.79
CA GLU A 171 3.02 16.63 33.81
C GLU A 171 1.87 16.78 32.80
N GLY A 172 1.23 17.95 32.83
CA GLY A 172 0.14 18.30 31.91
C GLY A 172 -1.25 17.80 32.30
N VAL A 173 -1.41 17.16 33.47
CA VAL A 173 -2.69 16.63 33.95
C VAL A 173 -2.99 17.24 35.33
N GLY A 174 -4.17 17.82 35.51
CA GLY A 174 -4.57 18.50 36.75
C GLY A 174 -4.47 17.59 37.99
N THR A 175 -4.35 18.19 39.18
CA THR A 175 -4.17 17.47 40.46
C THR A 175 -5.31 16.52 40.84
N GLU A 176 -6.43 16.58 40.13
CA GLU A 176 -7.63 15.76 40.35
C GLU A 176 -7.63 14.43 39.57
N TRP A 177 -6.58 14.17 38.77
CA TRP A 177 -6.54 13.05 37.85
C TRP A 177 -5.25 12.24 37.95
N PHE A 178 -5.38 10.93 37.83
CA PHE A 178 -4.27 10.03 37.53
C PHE A 178 -4.26 9.68 36.04
N ASN A 179 -3.11 9.84 35.40
CA ASN A 179 -2.92 9.55 33.98
C ASN A 179 -2.33 8.15 33.78
N LEU A 180 -3.10 7.29 33.10
CA LEU A 180 -2.70 5.96 32.68
C LEU A 180 -2.27 5.97 31.20
N GLY A 181 -0.97 5.90 30.96
CA GLY A 181 -0.43 5.76 29.61
C GLY A 181 -0.50 4.33 29.10
N LEU A 182 -1.12 4.15 27.94
CA LEU A 182 -1.24 2.88 27.22
C LEU A 182 -0.40 2.96 25.94
N THR A 183 0.38 1.91 25.68
CA THR A 183 1.03 1.69 24.39
C THR A 183 0.51 0.39 23.80
N ILE A 184 -0.04 0.48 22.61
CA ILE A 184 -0.64 -0.64 21.88
C ILE A 184 0.22 -0.88 20.66
N MET A 185 0.80 -2.06 20.56
CA MET A 185 1.63 -2.47 19.44
C MET A 185 0.91 -3.53 18.64
N ASN A 186 0.87 -3.34 17.33
CA ASN A 186 0.44 -4.34 16.37
C ASN A 186 1.70 -5.07 15.86
N PRO A 187 2.05 -6.24 16.43
CA PRO A 187 3.22 -7.00 15.96
C PRO A 187 2.92 -7.81 14.68
N THR A 188 1.70 -7.75 14.16
CA THR A 188 1.26 -8.57 13.03
C THR A 188 1.69 -7.97 11.69
N GLU A 189 1.58 -8.78 10.64
CA GLU A 189 1.82 -8.37 9.26
C GLU A 189 0.58 -7.73 8.60
N ARG A 190 -0.56 -7.63 9.32
CA ARG A 190 -1.80 -7.03 8.83
C ARG A 190 -2.12 -5.70 9.52
N ASN A 191 -2.85 -4.83 8.83
CA ASN A 191 -3.40 -3.62 9.45
C ASN A 191 -4.64 -3.99 10.26
N ILE A 192 -4.76 -3.44 11.47
CA ILE A 192 -5.85 -3.77 12.39
C ILE A 192 -6.61 -2.49 12.73
N TYR A 193 -7.91 -2.46 12.44
CA TYR A 193 -8.75 -1.36 12.89
C TYR A 193 -9.33 -1.70 14.25
N ILE A 194 -9.08 -0.86 15.26
CA ILE A 194 -9.59 -1.07 16.61
C ILE A 194 -10.40 0.13 17.12
N HIS A 195 -11.32 -0.16 18.04
CA HIS A 195 -11.97 0.82 18.90
C HIS A 195 -11.76 0.42 20.36
N LEU A 196 -11.30 1.36 21.19
CA LEU A 196 -10.97 1.13 22.60
C LEU A 196 -12.09 1.63 23.52
N GLU A 197 -12.54 0.77 24.42
CA GLU A 197 -13.37 1.19 25.54
C GLU A 197 -12.50 1.75 26.67
N LEU A 198 -13.11 2.53 27.57
CA LEU A 198 -12.41 3.05 28.74
C LEU A 198 -11.84 1.90 29.58
N PRO A 199 -10.56 1.97 30.01
CA PRO A 199 -9.96 0.90 30.77
C PRO A 199 -10.53 0.82 32.19
N ALA A 200 -10.57 -0.40 32.72
CA ALA A 200 -10.89 -0.68 34.12
C ALA A 200 -9.63 -1.04 34.90
N LEU A 201 -9.49 -0.52 36.12
CA LEU A 201 -8.54 -1.00 37.12
C LEU A 201 -9.25 -1.98 38.04
N ILE A 202 -8.71 -3.19 38.15
CA ILE A 202 -9.04 -4.13 39.22
C ILE A 202 -7.93 -4.02 40.26
N ASP A 203 -8.27 -3.45 41.41
CA ASP A 203 -7.33 -3.26 42.52
C ASP A 203 -7.02 -4.58 43.25
N GLN A 204 -6.12 -4.54 44.24
CA GLN A 204 -5.75 -5.73 45.03
C GLN A 204 -6.90 -6.29 45.87
N LYS A 205 -7.91 -5.46 46.17
CA LYS A 205 -9.12 -5.84 46.92
C LYS A 205 -10.21 -6.35 45.99
N ARG A 206 -9.94 -6.49 44.69
CA ARG A 206 -10.87 -6.90 43.62
C ARG A 206 -12.00 -5.90 43.36
N ASN A 207 -11.82 -4.63 43.73
CA ASN A 207 -12.72 -3.58 43.29
C ASN A 207 -12.42 -3.21 41.84
N GLN A 208 -13.46 -3.07 41.03
CA GLN A 208 -13.36 -2.58 39.66
C GLN A 208 -13.65 -1.07 39.64
N ILE A 209 -12.69 -0.30 39.14
CA ILE A 209 -12.79 1.15 39.01
C ILE A 209 -12.60 1.47 37.53
N MET A 210 -13.58 2.12 36.90
CA MET A 210 -13.49 2.54 35.51
C MET A 210 -12.74 3.87 35.38
N ALA A 211 -11.97 4.02 34.30
CA ALA A 211 -11.51 5.34 33.86
C ALA A 211 -12.72 6.22 33.54
N ASP A 212 -12.57 7.52 33.76
CA ASP A 212 -13.64 8.49 33.52
C ASP A 212 -13.67 8.93 32.06
N GLN A 213 -12.50 9.11 31.45
CA GLN A 213 -12.37 9.63 30.09
C GLN A 213 -10.99 9.33 29.49
N TRP A 214 -10.90 9.45 28.18
CA TRP A 214 -9.64 9.56 27.44
C TRP A 214 -9.13 11.00 27.48
N VAL A 215 -7.81 11.20 27.39
CA VAL A 215 -7.25 12.54 27.16
C VAL A 215 -7.64 13.03 25.76
N GLU A 216 -8.01 14.30 25.66
CA GLU A 216 -8.48 14.89 24.40
C GLU A 216 -7.42 14.81 23.29
N GLY A 217 -7.84 14.39 22.09
CA GLY A 217 -6.98 14.27 20.92
C GLY A 217 -6.09 13.02 20.88
N GLU A 218 -6.14 12.16 21.90
CA GLU A 218 -5.43 10.88 21.91
C GLU A 218 -6.14 9.82 21.06
N PHE A 219 -5.40 8.78 20.70
CA PHE A 219 -5.93 7.66 19.92
C PHE A 219 -6.94 6.83 20.74
N VAL A 220 -8.19 6.79 20.30
CA VAL A 220 -9.24 5.92 20.88
C VAL A 220 -9.72 4.89 19.86
N SER A 221 -9.78 5.27 18.59
CA SER A 221 -10.14 4.38 17.50
C SER A 221 -9.42 4.73 16.21
N GLY A 222 -9.20 3.71 15.39
CA GLY A 222 -8.57 3.86 14.09
C GLY A 222 -7.74 2.65 13.69
N LEU A 223 -7.03 2.82 12.58
CA LEU A 223 -6.16 1.79 12.01
C LEU A 223 -4.79 1.81 12.69
N ILE A 224 -4.33 0.66 13.16
CA ILE A 224 -2.95 0.42 13.57
C ILE A 224 -2.28 -0.42 12.49
N TYR A 225 -1.34 0.19 11.79
CA TYR A 225 -0.60 -0.47 10.72
C TYR A 225 0.25 -1.63 11.23
N ALA A 226 0.50 -2.61 10.36
CA ALA A 226 1.41 -3.72 10.61
C ALA A 226 2.77 -3.21 11.16
N GLY A 227 3.22 -3.80 12.26
CA GLY A 227 4.46 -3.42 12.95
C GLY A 227 4.44 -2.07 13.69
N ALA A 228 3.35 -1.30 13.62
CA ALA A 228 3.25 0.02 14.24
C ALA A 228 2.82 -0.05 15.71
N SER A 229 3.03 1.07 16.41
CA SER A 229 2.54 1.25 17.78
C SER A 229 1.83 2.59 17.90
N VAL A 230 0.71 2.60 18.63
CA VAL A 230 0.00 3.81 19.02
C VAL A 230 0.13 4.01 20.54
N ARG A 231 0.07 5.27 20.96
CA ARG A 231 0.00 5.65 22.37
C ARG A 231 -1.32 6.37 22.61
N THR A 232 -1.87 6.16 23.80
CA THR A 232 -3.07 6.84 24.26
C THR A 232 -3.05 6.94 25.78
N ASN A 233 -3.83 7.86 26.33
CA ASN A 233 -3.84 8.18 27.75
C ASN A 233 -5.27 8.18 28.29
N ALA A 234 -5.53 7.41 29.35
CA ALA A 234 -6.81 7.39 30.06
C ALA A 234 -6.69 8.09 31.42
N LEU A 235 -7.74 8.80 31.81
CA LEU A 235 -7.80 9.55 33.05
C LEU A 235 -8.71 8.86 34.06
N PHE A 236 -8.19 8.71 35.27
CA PHE A 236 -8.96 8.26 36.43
C PHE A 236 -9.05 9.37 37.46
N SER A 237 -10.25 9.64 37.96
CA SER A 237 -10.45 10.63 39.02
C SER A 237 -9.80 10.18 40.33
N VAL A 238 -9.05 11.10 40.95
CA VAL A 238 -8.49 10.91 42.30
C VAL A 238 -9.60 10.64 43.32
N ALA A 239 -10.80 11.21 43.15
CA ALA A 239 -11.93 10.98 44.04
C ALA A 239 -12.44 9.53 43.99
N LYS A 240 -12.31 8.85 42.84
CA LYS A 240 -12.72 7.44 42.67
C LYS A 240 -11.63 6.46 43.10
N LEU A 241 -10.36 6.82 42.87
CA LEU A 241 -9.24 5.95 43.19
C LEU A 241 -8.72 6.11 44.62
N GLY A 242 -8.93 7.28 45.24
CA GLY A 242 -8.28 7.67 46.48
C GLY A 242 -6.79 7.89 46.27
N ASP A 243 -5.97 7.13 46.99
CA ASP A 243 -4.51 7.19 46.84
C ASP A 243 -4.04 6.53 45.54
N ARG A 244 -2.85 6.94 45.06
CA ARG A 244 -2.25 6.35 43.87
C ARG A 244 -2.11 4.82 44.07
N PRO A 245 -2.60 4.00 43.14
CA PRO A 245 -2.65 2.56 43.32
C PRO A 245 -1.23 2.01 43.27
N SER A 246 -0.88 1.17 44.26
CA SER A 246 0.42 0.49 44.36
C SER A 246 0.62 -0.61 43.30
N GLY A 247 -0.42 -0.88 42.51
CA GLY A 247 -0.47 -1.91 41.48
C GLY A 247 -1.92 -2.32 41.21
N GLY A 248 -2.12 -3.30 40.34
CA GLY A 248 -3.45 -3.82 39.98
C GLY A 248 -3.47 -4.36 38.56
N ARG A 249 -4.58 -5.00 38.19
CA ARG A 249 -4.79 -5.48 36.82
C ARG A 249 -5.57 -4.43 36.05
N ILE A 250 -5.00 -3.96 34.95
CA ILE A 250 -5.72 -3.13 33.98
C ILE A 250 -6.42 -4.04 32.98
N VAL A 251 -7.70 -3.80 32.76
CA VAL A 251 -8.53 -4.46 31.75
C VAL A 251 -8.89 -3.41 30.71
N LEU A 252 -8.53 -3.67 29.46
CA LEU A 252 -8.86 -2.83 28.32
C LEU A 252 -9.64 -3.68 27.33
N THR A 253 -10.89 -3.32 27.09
CA THR A 253 -11.70 -3.93 26.03
C THR A 253 -11.40 -3.23 24.72
N CYS A 254 -11.11 -3.99 23.68
CA CYS A 254 -10.97 -3.47 22.33
C CYS A 254 -11.86 -4.25 21.36
N HIS A 255 -12.49 -3.54 20.45
CA HIS A 255 -13.29 -4.11 19.37
C HIS A 255 -12.52 -4.01 18.06
N GLU A 256 -12.23 -5.15 17.43
CA GLU A 256 -11.61 -5.20 16.09
C GLU A 256 -12.71 -5.14 15.02
N ARG A 257 -12.55 -4.28 14.03
CA ARG A 257 -13.40 -4.33 12.83
C ARG A 257 -12.83 -5.35 11.85
N VAL A 258 -13.69 -6.25 11.39
CA VAL A 258 -13.34 -7.32 10.43
C VAL A 258 -13.07 -6.76 9.03
N GLU A 259 -13.72 -5.65 8.67
CA GLU A 259 -13.51 -4.98 7.39
C GLU A 259 -12.28 -4.06 7.45
N VAL A 260 -11.26 -4.37 6.64
CA VAL A 260 -10.02 -3.58 6.57
C VAL A 260 -10.24 -2.38 5.64
N PRO A 261 -10.04 -1.13 6.10
CA PRO A 261 -10.14 0.04 5.25
C PRO A 261 -9.02 0.10 4.21
N LEU A 262 -9.36 0.55 3.00
CA LEU A 262 -8.43 0.69 1.88
C LEU A 262 -7.26 1.60 2.27
N THR A 263 -6.05 1.03 2.28
CA THR A 263 -4.82 1.74 2.67
C THR A 263 -4.01 2.11 1.43
N TYR A 264 -3.72 3.41 1.27
CA TYR A 264 -2.84 3.89 0.21
C TYR A 264 -1.43 4.13 0.74
N HIS A 265 -0.45 3.42 0.19
CA HIS A 265 0.97 3.68 0.47
C HIS A 265 1.45 4.92 -0.28
N LEU A 266 1.25 6.08 0.33
CA LEU A 266 1.75 7.34 -0.22
C LEU A 266 3.22 7.53 0.19
N GLN A 267 4.11 7.61 -0.80
CA GLN A 267 5.50 8.02 -0.55
C GLN A 267 5.57 9.54 -0.39
N ALA A 268 5.59 10.01 0.85
CA ALA A 268 6.01 11.37 1.15
C ALA A 268 7.54 11.44 1.01
N LYS A 269 8.06 11.82 -0.16
CA LYS A 269 9.48 12.17 -0.31
C LYS A 269 9.72 13.48 0.45
N LEU A 270 10.49 13.45 1.53
CA LEU A 270 11.17 14.65 2.01
C LEU A 270 12.00 15.18 0.84
N GLN A 271 11.66 16.37 0.33
CA GLN A 271 12.49 17.05 -0.65
C GLN A 271 13.81 17.44 0.01
N GLY A 272 14.81 16.56 -0.11
CA GLY A 272 16.17 16.79 0.32
C GLY A 272 17.07 15.75 -0.32
N GLN A 273 17.80 16.12 -1.36
CA GLN A 273 18.88 15.28 -1.87
C GLN A 273 19.99 15.22 -0.80
N ALA A 274 20.60 14.07 -0.53
CA ALA A 274 21.68 13.99 0.48
C ALA A 274 23.01 14.52 -0.09
N CYS A 275 23.75 15.37 0.60
CA CYS A 275 25.07 15.82 0.12
C CYS A 275 26.14 14.72 0.30
N TYR A 276 26.32 13.85 -0.70
CA TYR A 276 27.19 12.65 -0.65
C TYR A 276 28.59 12.84 -0.02
N ILE A 277 29.38 13.83 -0.42
CA ILE A 277 30.74 14.03 0.12
C ILE A 277 30.70 14.51 1.59
N VAL A 278 29.75 15.38 1.93
CA VAL A 278 29.58 15.91 3.29
C VAL A 278 29.07 14.82 4.23
N THR A 279 28.09 14.03 3.78
CA THR A 279 27.60 12.85 4.51
C THR A 279 28.72 11.84 4.76
N TYR A 280 29.58 11.61 3.78
CA TYR A 280 30.72 10.70 3.90
C TYR A 280 31.78 11.17 4.92
N CYS A 281 32.04 12.48 4.98
CA CYS A 281 33.07 13.04 5.86
C CYS A 281 32.58 13.30 7.30
N TYR A 282 31.36 13.84 7.47
CA TYR A 282 30.85 14.37 8.75
C TYR A 282 29.59 13.65 9.28
N SER A 283 28.98 12.73 8.51
CA SER A 283 27.68 12.09 8.77
C SER A 283 26.46 12.99 8.55
N ALA A 284 25.29 12.39 8.30
CA ALA A 284 24.02 13.09 8.03
C ALA A 284 23.42 13.82 9.26
N ARG A 285 23.95 13.59 10.46
CA ARG A 285 23.50 14.23 11.71
C ARG A 285 24.36 15.42 12.13
N SER A 286 25.42 15.73 11.38
CA SER A 286 26.34 16.81 11.69
C SER A 286 25.78 18.20 11.38
N GLU A 287 26.28 19.20 12.09
CA GLU A 287 25.97 20.61 11.83
C GLU A 287 26.45 21.02 10.43
N GLU A 288 27.62 20.54 10.02
CA GLU A 288 28.19 20.73 8.70
C GLU A 288 27.27 20.23 7.59
N TYR A 289 26.66 19.05 7.76
CA TYR A 289 25.68 18.51 6.82
C TYR A 289 24.45 19.42 6.71
N ARG A 290 23.92 19.88 7.84
CA ARG A 290 22.74 20.77 7.87
C ARG A 290 23.03 22.10 7.18
N VAL A 291 24.16 22.72 7.48
CA VAL A 291 24.55 24.01 6.88
C VAL A 291 24.78 23.88 5.38
N MET A 292 25.47 22.84 4.93
CA MET A 292 25.75 22.63 3.50
C MET A 292 24.49 22.29 2.70
N THR A 293 23.56 21.53 3.28
CA THR A 293 22.26 21.25 2.65
C THR A 293 21.44 22.53 2.53
N ASN A 294 21.41 23.36 3.59
CA ASN A 294 20.70 24.62 3.56
C ASN A 294 21.32 25.63 2.56
N TYR A 295 22.65 25.71 2.49
CA TYR A 295 23.35 26.56 1.51
C TYR A 295 23.06 26.12 0.07
N ARG A 296 23.01 24.80 -0.18
CA ARG A 296 22.60 24.27 -1.49
C ARG A 296 21.20 24.73 -1.85
N ASP A 297 20.23 24.49 -0.98
CA ASP A 297 18.81 24.70 -1.29
C ASP A 297 18.44 26.18 -1.32
N GLN A 298 18.96 26.98 -0.40
CA GLN A 298 18.60 28.38 -0.25
C GLN A 298 19.48 29.34 -1.05
N VAL A 299 20.71 28.94 -1.41
CA VAL A 299 21.65 29.83 -2.12
C VAL A 299 21.98 29.31 -3.52
N LEU A 300 22.50 28.07 -3.65
CA LEU A 300 22.93 27.55 -4.95
C LEU A 300 21.74 27.29 -5.88
N ALA A 301 20.67 26.64 -5.39
CA ALA A 301 19.52 26.26 -6.21
C ALA A 301 18.70 27.46 -6.72
N ARG A 302 18.88 28.67 -6.14
CA ARG A 302 18.22 29.90 -6.60
C ARG A 302 18.76 30.44 -7.92
N SER A 303 19.97 30.05 -8.33
CA SER A 303 20.60 30.53 -9.56
C SER A 303 20.79 29.42 -10.60
N ILE A 304 20.79 29.77 -11.88
CA ILE A 304 21.01 28.80 -12.98
C ILE A 304 22.40 28.16 -12.85
N ALA A 305 23.44 28.97 -12.65
CA ALA A 305 24.80 28.48 -12.45
C ALA A 305 24.94 27.58 -11.21
N GLY A 306 24.25 27.93 -10.11
CA GLY A 306 24.25 27.11 -8.91
C GLY A 306 23.50 25.79 -9.08
N ARG A 307 22.39 25.75 -9.82
CA ARG A 307 21.71 24.48 -10.18
C ARG A 307 22.60 23.57 -11.03
N SER A 308 23.31 24.13 -12.02
CA SER A 308 24.28 23.36 -12.82
C SER A 308 25.42 22.81 -11.97
N PHE A 309 25.94 23.59 -11.02
CA PHE A 309 26.95 23.13 -10.07
C PHE A 309 26.43 21.98 -9.19
N VAL A 310 25.21 22.08 -8.66
CA VAL A 310 24.58 21.03 -7.86
C VAL A 310 24.45 19.75 -8.67
N ASN A 311 23.96 19.83 -9.92
CA ASN A 311 23.84 18.66 -10.79
C ASN A 311 25.19 18.00 -11.07
N PHE A 312 26.23 18.78 -11.37
CA PHE A 312 27.59 18.27 -11.56
C PHE A 312 28.15 17.60 -10.30
N TYR A 313 27.94 18.22 -9.14
CA TYR A 313 28.31 17.65 -7.85
C TYR A 313 27.62 16.30 -7.62
N TYR A 314 26.31 16.20 -7.89
CA TYR A 314 25.55 14.95 -7.73
C TYR A 314 25.91 13.86 -8.74
N PHE A 315 26.37 14.24 -9.93
CA PHE A 315 26.83 13.30 -10.93
C PHE A 315 28.17 12.64 -10.54
N ILE A 316 29.11 13.43 -9.99
CA ILE A 316 30.48 12.95 -9.72
C ILE A 316 30.65 12.43 -8.29
N SER A 317 29.94 13.00 -7.32
CA SER A 317 30.15 12.70 -5.90
C SER A 317 29.97 11.22 -5.51
N PRO A 318 29.00 10.44 -6.06
CA PRO A 318 28.87 9.02 -5.69
C PRO A 318 30.09 8.20 -6.12
N LEU A 319 30.64 8.48 -7.29
CA LEU A 319 31.83 7.81 -7.82
C LEU A 319 33.07 8.13 -6.99
N LEU A 320 33.27 9.41 -6.65
CA LEU A 320 34.39 9.83 -5.79
C LEU A 320 34.34 9.18 -4.40
N VAL A 321 33.15 9.11 -3.79
CA VAL A 321 32.97 8.47 -2.47
C VAL A 321 33.20 6.97 -2.55
N SER A 322 32.75 6.32 -3.63
CA SER A 322 32.99 4.88 -3.86
C SER A 322 34.49 4.56 -3.96
N VAL A 323 35.23 5.35 -4.74
CA VAL A 323 36.69 5.21 -4.88
C VAL A 323 37.41 5.51 -3.55
N ALA A 324 36.95 6.51 -2.80
CA ALA A 324 37.54 6.89 -1.52
C ALA A 324 37.42 5.81 -0.45
N LYS A 325 36.32 5.06 -0.41
CA LYS A 325 36.15 3.94 0.53
C LYS A 325 37.22 2.87 0.38
N ASN A 326 37.69 2.64 -0.85
CA ASN A 326 38.63 1.56 -1.16
C ASN A 326 40.09 2.04 -1.24
N HIS A 327 40.35 3.35 -1.26
CA HIS A 327 41.69 3.92 -1.38
C HIS A 327 41.97 4.99 -0.31
N SER A 328 42.87 4.67 0.62
CA SER A 328 43.23 5.53 1.77
C SER A 328 43.79 6.90 1.39
N SER A 329 44.47 7.03 0.25
CA SER A 329 44.94 8.32 -0.27
C SER A 329 43.78 9.23 -0.69
N MET A 330 42.76 8.66 -1.32
CA MET A 330 41.59 9.40 -1.81
C MET A 330 40.66 9.79 -0.64
N ASP A 331 40.51 8.93 0.36
CA ASP A 331 39.80 9.25 1.61
C ASP A 331 40.43 10.45 2.32
N LYS A 332 41.76 10.43 2.52
CA LYS A 332 42.50 11.54 3.15
C LYS A 332 42.35 12.83 2.34
N MET A 333 42.38 12.76 1.02
CA MET A 333 42.21 13.91 0.14
C MET A 333 40.80 14.52 0.28
N LEU A 334 39.74 13.72 0.18
CA LEU A 334 38.36 14.21 0.31
C LEU A 334 38.09 14.81 1.69
N ARG A 335 38.56 14.16 2.76
CA ARG A 335 38.43 14.67 4.13
C ARG A 335 39.19 15.98 4.31
N ARG A 336 40.39 16.10 3.75
CA ARG A 336 41.18 17.34 3.80
C ARG A 336 40.48 18.48 3.06
N ILE A 337 39.94 18.21 1.87
CA ILE A 337 39.19 19.21 1.09
C ILE A 337 37.94 19.66 1.87
N ALA A 338 37.15 18.72 2.39
CA ALA A 338 35.96 19.03 3.19
C ALA A 338 36.32 19.85 4.45
N PHE A 339 37.38 19.45 5.16
CA PHE A 339 37.87 20.13 6.36
C PHE A 339 38.31 21.57 6.14
N TYR A 340 38.91 21.90 4.98
CA TYR A 340 39.31 23.28 4.69
C TYR A 340 38.23 24.13 4.00
N SER A 341 37.31 23.50 3.27
CA SER A 341 36.30 24.21 2.47
C SER A 341 35.05 24.52 3.27
N ILE A 342 34.54 23.57 4.06
CA ILE A 342 33.28 23.71 4.77
C ILE A 342 33.35 24.83 5.83
N PRO A 343 34.37 24.92 6.71
CA PRO A 343 34.45 26.02 7.66
C PRO A 343 34.58 27.40 7.00
N ARG A 344 35.25 27.49 5.83
CA ARG A 344 35.33 28.74 5.07
C ARG A 344 33.98 29.16 4.49
N ILE A 345 33.18 28.20 4.04
CA ILE A 345 31.81 28.45 3.56
C ILE A 345 30.92 28.87 4.74
N ILE A 346 30.99 28.17 5.87
CA ILE A 346 30.27 28.51 7.10
C ILE A 346 30.62 29.93 7.55
N ASN A 347 31.90 30.29 7.63
CA ASN A 347 32.35 31.63 8.04
C ASN A 347 31.89 32.72 7.06
N ARG A 348 31.83 32.43 5.76
CA ARG A 348 31.29 33.36 4.76
C ARG A 348 29.78 33.54 4.88
N ILE A 349 29.05 32.48 5.20
CA ILE A 349 27.58 32.55 5.40
C ILE A 349 27.25 33.32 6.68
N SER A 350 27.95 33.06 7.78
CA SER A 350 27.73 33.76 9.05
C SER A 350 28.08 35.25 8.97
N SER A 351 29.14 35.62 8.23
CA SER A 351 29.50 37.03 7.99
C SER A 351 28.49 37.83 7.15
N ARG A 352 27.61 37.16 6.37
CA ARG A 352 26.54 37.82 5.58
C ARG A 352 25.24 38.04 6.37
N ASN A 353 25.03 37.33 7.47
CA ASN A 353 23.86 37.52 8.34
C ASN A 353 24.04 38.61 9.41
N ILE A 354 25.18 39.32 9.42
CA ILE A 354 25.50 40.43 10.33
C ILE A 354 25.51 41.79 9.57
N ARG A 355 24.91 41.86 8.38
CA ARG A 355 24.71 43.11 7.64
C ARG A 355 23.26 43.30 7.25
#